data_AF-A0A0B8ZYZ6-F1
#
_entry.id   AF-A0A0B8ZYZ6-F1
#
_cell.length_a   1.000
_cell.length_b   1.000
_cell.length_c   1.000
_cell.angle_alpha   90.00
_cell.angle_beta   90.00
_cell.angle_gamma   90.00
#
_symmetry.space_group_name_H-M   'P 1'
#
loop_
_entity.id
_entity.type
_entity.pdbx_description
1 polymer ?
#
loop_
_entity_poly.entity_id
_entity_poly.type
_entity_poly.pdbx_seq_one_letter_code
_entity_poly.pdbx_strand_id
1 'polypeptide(L)'
;MGEARDYQRLEFLGDRVLGLAIAEWLHEKSDAAEGKLSQRLNALVSRETCADVARHIALPSHIRLGKQARDDGGTQSDNILGDVMEALIGALFVERGFDAARAFVRRVWDKPMATGTGQRKHPKAALQEWAAGNRRKPPVYTLVAREGPDHAARFTVSVEVKGVGTASATGSSKQEAETSAARAFMQDFG
;
A
#
# COMPACT_ATOMS: atom_id res chain seq x y z
N MET A 1 6.78 -18.87 33.98
CA MET A 1 6.65 -17.51 33.39
C MET A 1 6.56 -17.74 31.89
N GLY A 2 5.34 -17.74 31.35
CA GLY A 2 5.12 -18.09 29.94
C GLY A 2 5.58 -16.93 29.07
N GLU A 3 6.54 -17.18 28.18
CA GLU A 3 6.74 -16.32 27.02
C GLU A 3 5.37 -16.10 26.38
N ALA A 4 4.97 -14.83 26.26
CA ALA A 4 3.78 -14.48 25.49
C ALA A 4 3.98 -15.13 24.12
N ARG A 5 3.12 -16.09 23.76
CA ARG A 5 3.10 -16.67 22.42
C ARG A 5 2.72 -15.55 21.46
N ASP A 6 3.73 -14.86 20.98
CA ASP A 6 3.59 -13.79 20.03
C ASP A 6 3.31 -14.41 18.66
N TYR A 7 2.33 -13.86 17.94
CA TYR A 7 1.96 -14.33 16.63
C TYR A 7 3.00 -13.94 15.56
N GLN A 8 4.05 -13.19 15.91
CA GLN A 8 5.17 -12.82 15.06
C GLN A 8 5.76 -13.97 14.22
N ARG A 9 5.86 -15.18 14.76
CA ARG A 9 6.36 -16.33 13.97
C ARG A 9 5.38 -16.75 12.88
N LEU A 10 4.08 -16.64 13.15
CA LEU A 10 3.02 -16.91 12.18
C LEU A 10 2.91 -15.77 11.17
N GLU A 11 3.04 -14.51 11.60
CA GLU A 11 3.12 -13.32 10.73
C GLU A 11 4.26 -13.49 9.72
N PHE A 12 5.48 -13.73 10.21
CA PHE A 12 6.64 -13.98 9.36
C PHE A 12 6.38 -15.06 8.30
N LEU A 13 5.78 -16.19 8.69
CA LEU A 13 5.47 -17.26 7.75
C LEU A 13 4.35 -16.87 6.78
N GLY A 14 3.31 -16.23 7.31
CA GLY A 14 2.12 -15.84 6.59
C GLY A 14 2.39 -14.81 5.50
N ASP A 15 3.27 -13.84 5.75
CA ASP A 15 3.73 -12.87 4.74
C ASP A 15 4.33 -13.58 3.51
N ARG A 16 5.20 -14.58 3.70
CA ARG A 16 5.78 -15.32 2.56
C ARG A 16 4.75 -16.20 1.85
N VAL A 17 3.82 -16.79 2.60
CA VAL A 17 2.70 -17.56 2.01
C VAL A 17 1.80 -16.67 1.18
N LEU A 18 1.43 -15.49 1.69
CA LEU A 18 0.68 -14.47 0.97
C LEU A 18 1.42 -14.03 -0.29
N GLY A 19 2.72 -13.69 -0.15
CA GLY A 19 3.58 -13.28 -1.24
C GLY A 19 3.61 -14.29 -2.38
N LEU A 20 3.82 -15.57 -2.07
CA LEU A 20 3.82 -16.63 -3.09
C LEU A 20 2.45 -16.80 -3.75
N ALA A 21 1.36 -16.82 -2.97
CA ALA A 21 0.01 -16.97 -3.51
C ALA A 21 -0.39 -15.82 -4.45
N ILE A 22 -0.01 -14.58 -4.11
CA ILE A 22 -0.27 -13.40 -4.95
C ILE A 22 0.66 -13.39 -6.18
N ALA A 23 1.94 -13.71 -6.03
CA ALA A 23 2.89 -13.75 -7.15
C ALA A 23 2.46 -14.77 -8.21
N GLU A 24 2.06 -15.98 -7.78
CA GLU A 24 1.52 -17.01 -8.65
C GLU A 24 0.22 -16.53 -9.34
N TRP A 25 -0.70 -15.91 -8.59
CA TRP A 25 -1.95 -15.41 -9.17
C TRP A 25 -1.71 -14.28 -10.20
N LEU A 26 -0.76 -13.39 -9.94
CA LEU A 26 -0.36 -12.36 -10.89
C LEU A 26 0.25 -12.96 -12.16
N HIS A 27 1.11 -13.97 -12.01
CA HIS A 27 1.71 -14.68 -13.14
C HIS A 27 0.64 -15.38 -14.01
N GLU A 28 -0.36 -16.01 -13.40
CA GLU A 28 -1.47 -16.66 -14.12
C GLU A 28 -2.39 -15.68 -14.89
N LYS A 29 -2.49 -14.42 -14.43
CA LYS A 29 -3.50 -13.46 -14.92
C LYS A 29 -2.94 -12.35 -15.80
N SER A 30 -1.62 -12.24 -15.96
CA SER A 30 -1.01 -11.05 -16.56
C SER A 30 0.32 -11.35 -17.25
N ASP A 31 0.41 -11.06 -18.54
CA ASP A 31 1.66 -11.10 -19.33
C ASP A 31 2.54 -9.83 -19.15
N ALA A 32 2.38 -9.14 -18.03
CA ALA A 32 3.13 -7.91 -17.77
C ALA A 32 4.60 -8.22 -17.51
N ALA A 33 5.48 -7.27 -17.87
CA ALA A 33 6.90 -7.35 -17.53
C ALA A 33 7.12 -7.41 -16.01
N GLU A 34 8.20 -8.09 -15.59
CA GLU A 34 8.58 -8.34 -14.19
C GLU A 34 8.41 -7.11 -13.29
N GLY A 35 8.96 -5.95 -13.69
CA GLY A 35 8.87 -4.73 -12.88
C GLY A 35 7.44 -4.29 -12.55
N LYS A 36 6.49 -4.49 -13.47
CA LYS A 36 5.06 -4.21 -13.22
C LYS A 36 4.43 -5.26 -12.31
N LEU A 37 4.81 -6.53 -12.44
CA LEU A 37 4.37 -7.61 -11.55
C LEU A 37 4.85 -7.36 -10.12
N SER A 38 6.13 -7.00 -9.95
CA SER A 38 6.73 -6.68 -8.64
C SER A 38 6.05 -5.47 -8.00
N GLN A 39 5.76 -4.41 -8.76
CA GLN A 39 5.01 -3.26 -8.24
C GLN A 39 3.62 -3.66 -7.75
N ARG A 40 2.91 -4.49 -8.53
CA ARG A 40 1.55 -4.92 -8.20
C ARG A 40 1.55 -5.88 -7.01
N LEU A 41 2.52 -6.79 -6.94
CA LEU A 41 2.75 -7.68 -5.81
C LEU A 41 2.92 -6.87 -4.52
N ASN A 42 3.87 -5.93 -4.50
CA ASN A 42 4.17 -5.10 -3.32
C ASN A 42 2.95 -4.33 -2.81
N ALA A 43 2.08 -3.85 -3.71
CA ALA A 43 0.86 -3.17 -3.31
C ALA A 43 -0.21 -4.13 -2.78
N LEU A 44 -0.34 -5.31 -3.38
CA LEU A 44 -1.32 -6.31 -2.96
C LEU A 44 -0.96 -6.94 -1.61
N VAL A 45 0.33 -7.06 -1.29
CA VAL A 45 0.80 -7.60 -0.01
C VAL A 45 1.17 -6.51 0.99
N SER A 46 0.83 -5.24 0.71
CA SER A 46 1.14 -4.15 1.63
C SER A 46 0.30 -4.25 2.89
N ARG A 47 0.83 -3.72 3.99
CA ARG A 47 0.13 -3.65 5.29
C ARG A 47 -1.26 -3.03 5.16
N GLU A 48 -1.38 -1.96 4.38
CA GLU A 48 -2.65 -1.27 4.15
C GLU A 48 -3.67 -2.20 3.48
N THR A 49 -3.24 -2.94 2.45
CA THR A 49 -4.13 -3.92 1.79
C THR A 49 -4.49 -5.06 2.74
N CYS A 50 -3.53 -5.58 3.51
CA CYS A 50 -3.80 -6.61 4.53
C CYS A 50 -4.82 -6.12 5.58
N ALA A 51 -4.67 -4.88 6.06
CA ALA A 51 -5.59 -4.27 7.02
C ALA A 51 -6.99 -4.05 6.44
N ASP A 52 -7.09 -3.59 5.20
CA ASP A 52 -8.36 -3.43 4.51
C ASP A 52 -9.08 -4.76 4.28
N VAL A 53 -8.34 -5.81 3.90
CA VAL A 53 -8.89 -7.16 3.79
C VAL A 53 -9.32 -7.70 5.15
N ALA A 54 -8.52 -7.49 6.20
CA ALA A 54 -8.87 -7.86 7.57
C ALA A 54 -10.19 -7.22 8.01
N ARG A 55 -10.38 -5.92 7.75
CA ARG A 55 -11.66 -5.22 8.00
C ARG A 55 -12.80 -5.83 7.19
N HIS A 56 -12.57 -6.14 5.91
CA HIS A 56 -13.59 -6.68 5.02
C HIS A 56 -14.13 -8.03 5.48
N ILE A 57 -13.28 -8.89 6.05
CA ILE A 57 -13.68 -10.19 6.59
C ILE A 57 -14.12 -10.13 8.06
N ALA A 58 -14.29 -8.93 8.62
CA ALA A 58 -14.62 -8.68 10.02
C ALA A 58 -13.61 -9.28 11.02
N LEU A 59 -12.33 -9.37 10.65
CA LEU A 59 -11.27 -9.85 11.53
C LEU A 59 -11.15 -9.05 12.85
N PRO A 60 -11.32 -7.70 12.89
CA PRO A 60 -11.14 -6.92 14.13
C PRO A 60 -11.93 -7.45 15.34
N SER A 61 -13.15 -7.97 15.14
CA SER A 61 -13.97 -8.51 16.24
C SER A 61 -13.44 -9.80 16.85
N HIS A 62 -12.47 -10.44 16.21
CA HIS A 62 -11.85 -11.69 16.68
C HIS A 62 -10.49 -11.46 17.36
N ILE A 63 -9.96 -10.24 17.34
CA ILE A 63 -8.64 -9.93 17.88
C ILE A 63 -8.70 -9.71 19.39
N ARG A 64 -7.84 -10.40 20.13
CA ARG A 64 -7.69 -10.24 21.57
C ARG A 64 -6.62 -9.21 21.88
N LEU A 65 -7.05 -7.98 22.13
CA LEU A 65 -6.16 -6.89 22.53
C LEU A 65 -6.18 -6.69 24.05
N GLY A 66 -5.05 -6.27 24.62
CA GLY A 66 -4.99 -5.78 26.00
C GLY A 66 -5.83 -4.50 26.18
N LYS A 67 -6.23 -4.18 27.42
CA LYS A 67 -7.07 -3.01 27.71
C LYS A 67 -6.46 -1.71 27.14
N GLN A 68 -5.19 -1.46 27.44
CA GLN A 68 -4.48 -0.27 26.95
C GLN A 68 -4.48 -0.18 25.42
N ALA A 69 -4.13 -1.26 24.73
CA ALA A 69 -4.11 -1.28 23.25
C ALA A 69 -5.50 -1.06 22.64
N ARG A 70 -6.59 -1.48 23.31
CA ARG A 70 -7.95 -1.17 22.85
C ARG A 70 -8.29 0.29 23.03
N ASP A 71 -7.98 0.86 24.19
CA ASP A 71 -8.26 2.25 24.54
C ASP A 71 -7.50 3.21 23.60
N ASP A 72 -6.30 2.81 23.15
CA ASP A 72 -5.48 3.54 22.18
C ASP A 72 -5.91 3.32 20.71
N GLY A 73 -7.07 2.70 20.46
CA GLY A 73 -7.62 2.51 19.10
C GLY A 73 -7.01 1.33 18.32
N GLY A 74 -6.29 0.42 18.98
CA GLY A 74 -5.61 -0.70 18.34
C GLY A 74 -6.52 -1.65 17.55
N THR A 75 -7.81 -1.72 17.89
CA THR A 75 -8.80 -2.51 17.16
C THR A 75 -8.92 -2.10 15.68
N GLN A 76 -8.61 -0.84 15.35
CA GLN A 76 -8.70 -0.31 13.98
C GLN A 76 -7.33 0.05 13.38
N SER A 77 -6.23 -0.24 14.10
CA SER A 77 -4.87 0.07 13.66
C SER A 77 -4.46 -0.78 12.46
N ASP A 78 -3.99 -0.14 11.38
CA ASP A 78 -3.47 -0.85 10.20
C ASP A 78 -2.30 -1.77 10.53
N ASN A 79 -1.45 -1.38 11.50
CA ASN A 79 -0.34 -2.22 11.95
C ASN A 79 -0.87 -3.53 12.55
N ILE A 80 -1.77 -3.44 13.52
CA ILE A 80 -2.32 -4.63 14.18
C ILE A 80 -3.11 -5.49 13.20
N LEU A 81 -3.94 -4.87 12.35
CA LEU A 81 -4.77 -5.61 11.41
C LEU A 81 -3.96 -6.29 10.32
N GLY A 82 -2.92 -5.63 9.80
CA GLY A 82 -1.99 -6.22 8.84
C GLY A 82 -1.27 -7.42 9.41
N ASP A 83 -0.60 -7.25 10.56
CA ASP A 83 0.20 -8.31 11.19
C ASP A 83 -0.68 -9.52 11.57
N VAL A 84 -1.90 -9.29 12.07
CA VAL A 84 -2.84 -10.36 12.43
C VAL A 84 -3.40 -11.06 11.19
N MET A 85 -3.59 -10.36 10.07
CA MET A 85 -4.02 -10.96 8.80
C MET A 85 -2.95 -11.91 8.26
N GLU A 86 -1.68 -11.51 8.30
CA GLU A 86 -0.55 -12.36 7.93
C GLU A 86 -0.44 -13.55 8.89
N ALA A 87 -0.54 -13.33 10.19
CA ALA A 87 -0.53 -14.42 11.17
C ALA A 87 -1.67 -15.42 10.96
N LEU A 88 -2.87 -14.97 10.57
CA LEU A 88 -4.00 -15.85 10.23
C LEU A 88 -3.69 -16.72 9.00
N ILE A 89 -3.06 -16.15 7.98
CA ILE A 89 -2.60 -16.89 6.79
C ILE A 89 -1.53 -17.92 7.19
N GLY A 90 -0.57 -17.52 8.03
CA GLY A 90 0.45 -18.40 8.57
C GLY A 90 -0.13 -19.57 9.37
N ALA A 91 -1.12 -19.30 10.22
CA ALA A 91 -1.83 -20.33 10.99
C ALA A 91 -2.57 -21.31 10.06
N LEU A 92 -3.28 -20.80 9.06
CA LEU A 92 -3.97 -21.63 8.08
C LEU A 92 -3.00 -22.51 7.29
N PHE A 93 -1.84 -21.98 6.91
CA PHE A 93 -0.79 -22.76 6.27
C PHE A 93 -0.27 -23.88 7.17
N VAL A 94 0.00 -23.59 8.44
CA VAL A 94 0.49 -24.60 9.40
C VAL A 94 -0.54 -25.71 9.61
N GLU A 95 -1.83 -25.37 9.69
CA GLU A 95 -2.87 -26.35 9.95
C GLU A 95 -3.29 -27.14 8.70
N ARG A 96 -3.31 -26.50 7.53
CA ARG A 96 -4.01 -27.02 6.33
C ARG A 96 -3.15 -27.02 5.06
N GLY A 97 -1.89 -26.58 5.14
CA GLY A 97 -0.96 -26.55 4.01
C GLY A 97 -1.21 -25.38 3.04
N PHE A 98 -0.34 -25.31 2.02
CA PHE A 98 -0.33 -24.19 1.06
C PHE A 98 -1.60 -24.09 0.22
N ASP A 99 -2.16 -25.21 -0.25
CA ASP A 99 -3.35 -25.16 -1.12
C ASP A 99 -4.56 -24.53 -0.43
N ALA A 100 -4.77 -24.83 0.85
CA ALA A 100 -5.83 -24.23 1.64
C ALA A 100 -5.58 -22.73 1.89
N ALA A 101 -4.33 -22.36 2.22
CA ALA A 101 -3.95 -20.96 2.41
C ALA A 101 -4.09 -20.15 1.11
N ARG A 102 -3.64 -20.69 -0.02
CA ARG A 102 -3.77 -20.11 -1.36
C ARG A 102 -5.23 -19.91 -1.74
N ALA A 103 -6.09 -20.91 -1.55
CA ALA A 103 -7.51 -20.79 -1.83
C ALA A 103 -8.19 -19.72 -0.96
N PHE A 104 -7.81 -19.64 0.31
CA PHE A 104 -8.29 -18.58 1.21
C PHE A 104 -7.84 -17.19 0.75
N VAL A 105 -6.54 -17.01 0.46
CA VAL A 105 -5.98 -15.75 -0.06
C VAL A 105 -6.72 -15.33 -1.32
N ARG A 106 -6.85 -16.21 -2.32
CA ARG A 106 -7.55 -15.89 -3.57
C ARG A 106 -8.98 -15.40 -3.34
N ARG A 107 -9.70 -16.04 -2.41
CA ARG A 107 -11.08 -15.64 -2.10
C ARG A 107 -11.16 -14.25 -1.47
N VAL A 108 -10.28 -13.92 -0.52
CA VAL A 108 -10.37 -12.66 0.24
C VAL A 108 -9.60 -11.50 -0.41
N TRP A 109 -8.66 -11.79 -1.31
CA TRP A 109 -7.97 -10.80 -2.16
C TRP A 109 -8.64 -10.55 -3.52
N ASP A 110 -9.77 -11.18 -3.83
CA ASP A 110 -10.46 -11.02 -5.13
C ASP A 110 -10.75 -9.56 -5.47
N LYS A 111 -11.28 -8.80 -4.50
CA LYS A 111 -11.54 -7.38 -4.69
C LYS A 111 -10.25 -6.56 -4.92
N PRO A 112 -9.22 -6.59 -4.04
CA PRO A 112 -7.94 -5.94 -4.31
C PRO A 112 -7.31 -6.30 -5.66
N MET A 113 -7.40 -7.57 -6.05
CA MET A 113 -6.88 -8.08 -7.31
C MET A 113 -7.62 -7.43 -8.50
N ALA A 114 -8.96 -7.37 -8.44
CA ALA A 114 -9.81 -6.81 -9.48
C ALA A 114 -9.73 -5.27 -9.58
N THR A 115 -9.57 -4.56 -8.46
CA THR A 115 -9.52 -3.09 -8.44
C THR A 115 -8.22 -2.50 -8.98
N GLY A 116 -7.27 -3.34 -9.39
CA GLY A 116 -5.96 -2.89 -9.83
C GLY A 116 -5.17 -2.27 -8.67
N THR A 117 -5.28 -2.80 -7.45
CA THR A 117 -4.43 -2.38 -6.33
C THR A 117 -2.97 -2.56 -6.77
N GLY A 118 -2.17 -1.48 -6.66
CA GLY A 118 -0.81 -1.41 -7.22
C GLY A 118 -0.68 -0.97 -8.67
N GLN A 119 -1.79 -0.84 -9.41
CA GLN A 119 -1.81 -0.18 -10.72
C GLN A 119 -1.84 1.35 -10.61
N ARG A 120 -2.13 1.90 -9.42
CA ARG A 120 -1.91 3.32 -9.14
C ARG A 120 -0.41 3.56 -9.13
N LYS A 121 0.13 3.89 -10.31
CA LYS A 121 1.48 4.41 -10.44
C LYS A 121 1.66 5.55 -9.45
N HIS A 122 2.80 5.54 -8.76
CA HIS A 122 3.18 6.65 -7.90
C HIS A 122 2.95 7.97 -8.69
N PRO A 123 2.21 8.96 -8.16
CA PRO A 123 1.79 10.13 -8.92
C PRO A 123 2.91 10.79 -9.74
N LYS A 124 4.13 10.84 -9.18
CA LYS A 124 5.33 11.33 -9.88
C LYS A 124 5.71 10.49 -11.11
N ALA A 125 5.68 9.16 -11.00
CA ALA A 125 5.95 8.24 -12.10
C ALA A 125 4.82 8.27 -13.14
N ALA A 126 3.56 8.32 -12.70
CA ALA A 126 2.40 8.47 -13.58
C ALA A 126 2.50 9.75 -14.41
N LEU A 127 2.82 10.87 -13.77
CA LEU A 127 2.99 12.16 -14.44
C LEU A 127 4.18 12.18 -15.39
N GLN A 128 5.30 11.54 -15.02
CA GLN A 128 6.48 11.45 -15.89
C GLN A 128 6.21 10.65 -17.17
N GLU A 129 5.52 9.53 -17.05
CA GLU A 129 5.11 8.74 -18.21
C GLU A 129 4.04 9.42 -19.05
N TRP A 130 3.05 10.08 -18.41
CA TRP A 130 2.05 10.88 -19.12
C TRP A 130 2.73 11.98 -19.94
N ALA A 131 3.72 12.67 -19.38
CA ALA A 131 4.50 13.67 -20.09
C ALA A 131 5.27 13.04 -21.27
N ALA A 132 5.92 11.89 -21.07
CA ALA A 132 6.62 11.19 -22.13
C ALA A 132 5.69 10.72 -23.26
N GLY A 133 4.53 10.13 -22.92
CA GLY A 133 3.52 9.67 -23.87
C GLY A 133 2.92 10.80 -24.70
N ASN A 134 2.80 11.99 -24.11
CA ASN A 134 2.35 13.21 -24.80
C ASN A 134 3.49 13.99 -25.48
N ARG A 135 4.69 13.39 -25.62
CA ARG A 135 5.89 14.01 -26.21
C ARG A 135 6.24 15.37 -25.57
N ARG A 136 6.04 15.49 -24.26
CA ARG A 136 6.36 16.67 -23.45
C ARG A 136 7.69 16.48 -22.73
N LYS A 137 8.25 17.60 -22.26
CA LYS A 137 9.39 17.57 -21.34
C LYS A 137 8.97 16.95 -19.99
N PRO A 138 9.90 16.30 -19.28
CA PRO A 138 9.60 15.72 -17.98
C PRO A 138 9.16 16.79 -16.97
N PRO A 139 8.35 16.42 -15.96
CA PRO A 139 7.84 17.34 -14.97
C PRO A 139 8.95 17.93 -14.11
N VAL A 140 8.88 19.24 -13.83
CA VAL A 140 9.84 19.95 -12.98
C VAL A 140 9.18 20.28 -11.65
N TYR A 141 9.80 19.89 -10.54
CA TYR A 141 9.31 20.16 -9.20
C TYR A 141 10.12 21.30 -8.56
N THR A 142 9.43 22.26 -7.94
CA THR A 142 10.05 23.40 -7.28
C THR A 142 9.45 23.58 -5.88
N LEU A 143 10.31 23.68 -4.87
CA LEU A 143 9.88 24.03 -3.52
C LEU A 143 9.51 25.52 -3.49
N VAL A 144 8.25 25.81 -3.20
CA VAL A 144 7.70 27.18 -3.20
C VAL A 144 7.77 27.80 -1.82
N ALA A 145 7.42 27.02 -0.79
CA ALA A 145 7.43 27.49 0.59
C ALA A 145 7.79 26.37 1.56
N ARG A 146 8.41 26.76 2.67
CA ARG A 146 8.59 25.94 3.86
C ARG A 146 8.18 26.77 5.07
N GLU A 147 7.18 26.33 5.80
CA GLU A 147 6.58 27.07 6.90
C GLU A 147 6.48 26.20 8.16
N GLY A 148 6.43 26.83 9.33
CA GLY A 148 6.31 26.14 10.62
C GLY A 148 7.64 25.68 11.22
N PRO A 149 7.62 25.30 12.51
CA PRO A 149 8.81 24.82 13.22
C PRO A 149 9.22 23.44 12.69
N ASP A 150 10.48 23.03 12.90
CA ASP A 150 11.02 21.80 12.29
C ASP A 150 10.18 20.54 12.56
N HIS A 151 9.58 20.43 13.74
CA HIS A 151 8.72 19.31 14.14
C HIS A 151 7.29 19.37 13.58
N ALA A 152 6.91 20.47 12.92
CA ALA A 152 5.61 20.67 12.28
C ALA A 152 5.76 21.41 10.94
N ALA A 153 6.87 21.18 10.25
CA ALA A 153 7.18 21.87 9.01
C ALA A 153 6.20 21.45 7.91
N ARG A 154 5.68 22.44 7.19
CA ARG A 154 4.87 22.27 5.99
C ARG A 154 5.65 22.71 4.77
N PHE A 155 5.69 21.84 3.77
CA PHE A 155 6.40 22.07 2.51
C PHE A 155 5.38 22.24 1.40
N THR A 156 5.42 23.37 0.70
CA THR A 156 4.60 23.60 -0.50
C THR A 156 5.46 23.41 -1.72
N VAL A 157 5.09 22.46 -2.58
CA VAL A 157 5.80 22.15 -3.82
C VAL A 157 4.89 22.40 -5.00
N SER A 158 5.45 23.00 -6.04
CA SER A 158 4.83 23.16 -7.35
C SER A 158 5.43 22.17 -8.34
N VAL A 159 4.61 21.62 -9.23
CA VAL A 159 5.02 20.80 -10.38
C VAL A 159 4.56 21.46 -11.67
N GLU A 160 5.47 21.60 -12.62
CA GLU A 160 5.23 22.15 -13.95
C GLU A 160 5.53 21.11 -15.04
N VAL A 161 4.64 21.02 -16.04
CA VAL A 161 4.97 20.38 -17.32
C VAL A 161 4.94 21.45 -18.40
N LYS A 162 6.11 21.70 -19.02
CA LYS A 162 6.29 22.80 -19.96
C LYS A 162 5.26 22.77 -21.10
N GLY A 163 4.51 23.85 -21.24
CA GLY A 163 3.49 24.02 -22.28
C GLY A 163 2.19 23.24 -22.03
N VAL A 164 1.94 22.83 -20.79
CA VAL A 164 0.67 22.26 -20.33
C VAL A 164 0.11 23.11 -19.20
N GLY A 165 0.84 23.24 -18.10
CA GLY A 165 0.39 23.97 -16.92
C GLY A 165 1.28 23.74 -15.71
N THR A 166 0.75 24.11 -14.56
CA THR A 166 1.42 24.01 -13.25
C THR A 166 0.37 23.70 -12.19
N ALA A 167 0.71 22.85 -11.22
CA ALA A 167 -0.12 22.55 -10.04
C ALA A 167 0.75 22.54 -8.79
N SER A 168 0.18 22.82 -7.61
CA SER A 168 0.93 22.84 -6.36
C SER A 168 0.19 22.11 -5.24
N ALA A 169 0.93 21.61 -4.27
CA ALA A 169 0.38 20.99 -3.07
C ALA A 169 1.30 21.15 -1.87
N THR A 170 0.73 21.05 -0.68
CA THR A 170 1.44 21.12 0.60
C THR A 170 1.47 19.75 1.27
N GLY A 171 2.59 19.40 1.90
CA GLY A 171 2.77 18.15 2.66
C GLY A 171 3.63 18.34 3.90
N SER A 172 3.64 17.33 4.78
CA SER A 172 4.47 17.29 5.99
C SER A 172 5.96 17.03 5.69
N SER A 173 6.25 16.58 4.48
CA SER A 173 7.60 16.46 3.94
C SER A 173 7.65 16.95 2.49
N LYS A 174 8.86 17.28 2.01
CA LYS A 174 9.07 17.64 0.60
C LYS A 174 8.58 16.55 -0.37
N GLN A 175 8.82 15.29 -0.03
CA GLN A 175 8.47 14.15 -0.88
C GLN A 175 6.95 13.91 -0.92
N GLU A 176 6.27 14.10 0.20
CA GLU A 176 4.81 14.07 0.24
C GLU A 176 4.21 15.22 -0.57
N ALA A 177 4.74 16.45 -0.42
CA ALA A 177 4.30 17.62 -1.17
C ALA A 177 4.50 17.44 -2.69
N GLU A 178 5.64 16.89 -3.13
CA GLU A 178 5.89 16.53 -4.53
C GLU A 178 4.87 15.51 -5.05
N THR A 179 4.56 14.49 -4.24
CA THR A 179 3.61 13.43 -4.63
C THR A 179 2.19 13.97 -4.76
N SER A 180 1.78 14.82 -3.84
CA SER A 180 0.48 15.49 -3.88
C SER A 180 0.40 16.49 -5.04
N ALA A 181 1.46 17.23 -5.34
CA ALA A 181 1.51 18.16 -6.46
C ALA A 181 1.37 17.41 -7.80
N ALA A 182 2.06 16.28 -7.95
CA ALA A 182 1.94 15.42 -9.11
C ALA A 182 0.52 14.87 -9.29
N ARG A 183 -0.15 14.52 -8.17
CA ARG A 183 -1.54 14.06 -8.19
C ARG A 183 -2.49 15.19 -8.61
N ALA A 184 -2.33 16.39 -8.05
CA ALA A 184 -3.13 17.56 -8.42
C ALA A 184 -2.98 17.89 -9.91
N PHE A 185 -1.75 17.89 -10.42
CA PHE A 185 -1.49 18.10 -11.84
C PHE A 185 -2.25 17.10 -12.73
N MET A 186 -2.18 15.82 -12.39
CA MET A 186 -2.87 14.77 -13.15
C MET A 186 -4.40 14.85 -13.03
N GLN A 187 -4.95 15.55 -12.04
CA GLN A 187 -6.39 15.80 -11.95
C GLN A 187 -6.81 16.98 -12.82
N ASP A 188 -5.98 18.03 -12.88
CA ASP A 188 -6.29 19.26 -13.60
C ASP A 188 -5.97 19.16 -15.11
N PHE A 189 -4.93 18.40 -15.46
CA PHE A 189 -4.36 18.36 -16.82
C PHE A 189 -4.17 16.94 -17.40
N GLY A 190 -4.41 15.89 -16.60
CA GLY A 190 -4.14 14.49 -16.95
C GLY A 190 -5.09 13.90 -17.98
#